data_AF-A0A0S7X6T9-F1
#
_entry.id   AF-A0A0S7X6T9-F1
#
_cell.length_a   1.000
_cell.length_b   1.000
_cell.length_c   1.000
_cell.angle_alpha   90.00
_cell.angle_beta   90.00
_cell.angle_gamma   90.00
#
_symmetry.space_group_name_H-M   'P 1'
#
loop_
_entity.id
_entity.type
_entity.pdbx_description
1 polymer ?
#
loop_
_entity_poly.entity_id
_entity_poly.type
_entity_poly.pdbx_seq_one_letter_code
_entity_poly.pdbx_strand_id
1 'polypeptide(L)'
;GLSDNLIFIGEEKALEKYYGVSDLLVLPTLYDPFSNVCLEALACGLPVITTKSNGAAEIIEEGENGYIIEDARDIEGIAQKISLLLSKEKREEMRNHAAFSAKKYTIAENARKTCALYERVFTRKKTLSCSPYDGIIVNNEYLSLLSQNKLIDFNTLMYYQNGEIIKQAIKERSTIKLLLKSDRAEIGAYLKRYHAPTLKAWARSLLRFSFPRSAIDEWKNILVFHRRGIPTMVPLSAGLKKQFGIKKESFLLTREIEGVERLNHYLPHHLSPPLNSHHLKEKRALIKEIALLVRRMHLLGLNHRDLYLCHILVKKDSYDNWKIYFADLHRVDQRKKVGLRWKVKDLAALNYSSNENLITRTDRLRFITHYQGERKLDAKTKTFIRKIVKKTDKIRSHDLKMRKRDFLELNLENDSL
;
A
#
# COMPACT_ATOMS: atom_id res chain seq x y z
N GLY A 1 -29.08 -57.64 -3.06
CA GLY A 1 -29.17 -56.20 -3.41
C GLY A 1 -28.01 -55.47 -2.77
N LEU A 2 -27.96 -54.13 -2.86
CA LEU A 2 -26.90 -53.31 -2.23
C LEU A 2 -27.17 -53.01 -0.74
N SER A 3 -28.23 -53.56 -0.16
CA SER A 3 -28.72 -53.27 1.18
C SER A 3 -27.65 -53.43 2.27
N ASP A 4 -26.78 -54.44 2.14
CA ASP A 4 -25.72 -54.73 3.11
C ASP A 4 -24.51 -53.79 2.97
N ASN A 5 -24.44 -52.99 1.89
CA ASN A 5 -23.34 -52.09 1.56
C ASN A 5 -23.74 -50.60 1.68
N LEU A 6 -24.92 -50.30 2.23
CA LEU A 6 -25.45 -48.95 2.29
C LEU A 6 -25.92 -48.60 3.70
N ILE A 7 -25.32 -47.56 4.27
CA ILE A 7 -25.58 -47.09 5.63
C ILE A 7 -26.20 -45.70 5.55
N PHE A 8 -27.47 -45.58 5.93
CA PHE A 8 -28.14 -44.29 6.09
C PHE A 8 -27.94 -43.77 7.51
N ILE A 9 -27.14 -42.73 7.68
CA ILE A 9 -26.77 -42.18 9.00
C ILE A 9 -27.76 -41.12 9.52
N GLY A 10 -28.59 -40.53 8.65
CA GLY A 10 -29.50 -39.43 9.02
C GLY A 10 -28.80 -38.08 9.18
N GLU A 11 -29.46 -37.13 9.84
CA GLU A 11 -28.88 -35.82 10.17
C GLU A 11 -27.84 -35.97 11.27
N GLU A 12 -26.62 -35.48 11.03
CA GLU A 12 -25.51 -35.62 11.96
C GLU A 12 -24.79 -34.29 12.21
N LYS A 13 -24.48 -34.04 13.48
CA LYS A 13 -23.79 -32.81 13.90
C LYS A 13 -22.27 -32.93 13.88
N ALA A 14 -21.75 -34.15 13.98
CA ALA A 14 -20.32 -34.43 14.08
C ALA A 14 -19.77 -35.10 12.80
N LEU A 15 -20.01 -34.47 11.65
CA LEU A 15 -19.63 -34.99 10.33
C LEU A 15 -18.12 -35.23 10.20
N GLU A 16 -17.28 -34.54 10.97
CA GLU A 16 -15.83 -34.73 10.99
C GLU A 16 -15.41 -36.16 11.34
N LYS A 17 -16.22 -36.87 12.15
CA LYS A 17 -15.97 -38.27 12.51
C LYS A 17 -16.20 -39.19 11.31
N TYR A 18 -17.26 -38.92 10.55
CA TYR A 18 -17.61 -39.68 9.34
C TYR A 18 -16.60 -39.42 8.22
N TYR A 19 -16.17 -38.17 8.05
CA TYR A 19 -15.05 -37.87 7.17
C TYR A 19 -13.80 -38.65 7.63
N GLY A 20 -13.43 -38.60 8.91
CA GLY A 20 -12.24 -39.26 9.44
C GLY A 20 -12.16 -40.77 9.18
N VAL A 21 -13.30 -41.48 9.14
CA VAL A 21 -13.37 -42.92 8.85
C VAL A 21 -13.61 -43.25 7.38
N SER A 22 -13.82 -42.25 6.53
CA SER A 22 -14.10 -42.45 5.10
C SER A 22 -12.84 -42.37 4.24
N ASP A 23 -12.91 -43.03 3.09
CA ASP A 23 -11.80 -43.11 2.13
C ASP A 23 -11.79 -41.98 1.10
N LEU A 24 -12.99 -41.52 0.71
CA LEU A 24 -13.23 -40.47 -0.28
C LEU A 24 -14.64 -39.91 -0.10
N LEU A 25 -14.87 -38.70 -0.60
CA LEU A 25 -16.21 -38.10 -0.70
C LEU A 25 -16.65 -38.07 -2.16
N VAL A 26 -17.89 -38.48 -2.43
CA VAL A 26 -18.54 -38.27 -3.73
C VAL A 26 -19.72 -37.32 -3.53
N LEU A 27 -19.71 -36.18 -4.22
CA LEU A 27 -20.79 -35.19 -4.20
C LEU A 27 -21.16 -34.79 -5.64
N PRO A 28 -21.93 -35.63 -6.36
CA PRO A 28 -22.31 -35.37 -7.74
C PRO A 28 -23.56 -34.47 -7.78
N THR A 29 -23.44 -33.25 -7.27
CA THR A 29 -24.56 -32.30 -7.22
C THR A 29 -24.94 -31.79 -8.62
N LEU A 30 -26.23 -31.57 -8.87
CA LEU A 30 -26.67 -30.90 -10.10
C LEU A 30 -26.21 -29.42 -10.13
N TYR A 31 -26.14 -28.80 -8.95
CA TYR A 31 -25.69 -27.42 -8.77
C TYR A 31 -25.37 -27.14 -7.29
N ASP A 32 -24.24 -26.50 -7.02
CA ASP A 32 -23.92 -25.89 -5.73
C ASP A 32 -22.99 -24.69 -5.96
N PRO A 33 -23.30 -23.48 -5.44
CA PRO A 33 -22.47 -22.30 -5.67
C PRO A 33 -21.06 -22.43 -5.08
N PHE A 34 -20.88 -23.14 -3.96
CA PHE A 34 -19.59 -23.52 -3.37
C PHE A 34 -19.83 -24.45 -2.19
N SER A 35 -19.75 -25.77 -2.40
CA SER A 35 -20.11 -26.72 -1.35
C SER A 35 -19.06 -26.73 -0.24
N ASN A 36 -19.44 -26.30 0.97
CA ASN A 36 -18.58 -26.43 2.15
C ASN A 36 -18.28 -27.90 2.47
N VAL A 37 -19.18 -28.82 2.11
CA VAL A 37 -18.99 -30.27 2.26
C VAL A 37 -17.70 -30.75 1.57
N CYS A 38 -17.43 -30.30 0.34
CA CYS A 38 -16.17 -30.62 -0.34
C CYS A 38 -14.96 -30.01 0.39
N LEU A 39 -15.07 -28.77 0.87
CA LEU A 39 -13.97 -28.12 1.59
C LEU A 39 -13.68 -28.80 2.94
N GLU A 40 -14.71 -29.21 3.68
CA GLU A 40 -14.60 -29.95 4.93
C GLU A 40 -13.96 -31.33 4.72
N ALA A 41 -14.38 -32.05 3.69
CA ALA A 41 -13.77 -33.32 3.31
C ALA A 41 -12.28 -33.14 2.97
N LEU A 42 -11.94 -32.17 2.13
CA LEU A 42 -10.54 -31.85 1.84
C LEU A 42 -9.75 -31.49 3.11
N ALA A 43 -10.33 -30.72 4.03
CA ALA A 43 -9.71 -30.37 5.30
C ALA A 43 -9.46 -31.59 6.21
N CYS A 44 -10.32 -32.60 6.13
CA CYS A 44 -10.15 -33.90 6.79
C CYS A 44 -9.19 -34.84 6.02
N GLY A 45 -8.65 -34.38 4.87
CA GLY A 45 -7.74 -35.14 4.04
C GLY A 45 -8.43 -36.14 3.13
N LEU A 46 -9.70 -35.95 2.77
CA LEU A 46 -10.42 -36.85 1.88
C LEU A 46 -10.33 -36.33 0.44
N PRO A 47 -9.91 -37.18 -0.52
CA PRO A 47 -10.08 -36.90 -1.93
C PRO A 47 -11.57 -36.72 -2.26
N VAL A 48 -11.87 -35.75 -3.11
CA VAL A 48 -13.25 -35.38 -3.47
C VAL A 48 -13.52 -35.69 -4.94
N ILE A 49 -14.61 -36.40 -5.23
CA ILE A 49 -15.20 -36.50 -6.56
C ILE A 49 -16.44 -35.61 -6.59
N THR A 50 -16.42 -34.58 -7.42
CA THR A 50 -17.52 -33.62 -7.54
C THR A 50 -17.79 -33.31 -9.01
N THR A 51 -18.73 -32.43 -9.28
CA THR A 51 -19.12 -32.03 -10.64
C THR A 51 -18.63 -30.62 -10.97
N LYS A 52 -18.50 -30.33 -12.26
CA LYS A 52 -18.19 -28.99 -12.76
C LYS A 52 -19.19 -27.91 -12.35
N SER A 53 -20.46 -28.29 -12.14
CA SER A 53 -21.53 -27.40 -11.67
C SER A 53 -21.49 -27.10 -10.16
N ASN A 54 -20.49 -27.62 -9.45
CA ASN A 54 -20.21 -27.27 -8.05
C ASN A 54 -19.07 -26.24 -8.02
N GLY A 55 -19.28 -25.08 -7.39
CA GLY A 55 -18.23 -24.07 -7.27
C GLY A 55 -17.00 -24.52 -6.49
N ALA A 56 -17.11 -25.55 -5.65
CA ALA A 56 -15.94 -26.19 -5.03
C ALA A 56 -15.01 -26.85 -6.06
N ALA A 57 -15.45 -27.09 -7.30
CA ALA A 57 -14.58 -27.55 -8.38
C ALA A 57 -13.42 -26.59 -8.65
N GLU A 58 -13.55 -25.30 -8.33
CA GLU A 58 -12.45 -24.31 -8.44
C GLU A 58 -11.26 -24.61 -7.51
N ILE A 59 -11.47 -25.41 -6.46
CA ILE A 59 -10.44 -25.79 -5.50
C ILE A 59 -9.99 -27.25 -5.65
N ILE A 60 -10.54 -27.96 -6.65
CA ILE A 60 -10.12 -29.31 -7.02
C ILE A 60 -9.06 -29.24 -8.11
N GLU A 61 -7.91 -29.84 -7.84
CA GLU A 61 -6.80 -30.06 -8.76
C GLU A 61 -6.88 -31.53 -9.21
N GLU A 62 -7.34 -31.74 -10.45
CA GLU A 62 -7.63 -33.06 -11.04
C GLU A 62 -6.42 -34.01 -10.90
N GLY A 63 -6.62 -35.15 -10.25
CA GLY A 63 -5.54 -36.13 -10.05
C GLY A 63 -4.61 -35.86 -8.87
N GLU A 64 -4.76 -34.71 -8.19
CA GLU A 64 -4.01 -34.35 -6.98
C GLU A 64 -4.86 -34.46 -5.72
N ASN A 65 -5.97 -33.71 -5.61
CA ASN A 65 -6.82 -33.71 -4.41
C ASN A 65 -8.26 -34.19 -4.69
N GLY A 66 -8.55 -34.58 -5.93
CA GLY A 66 -9.88 -35.00 -6.34
C GLY A 66 -10.04 -35.14 -7.84
N TYR A 67 -11.29 -35.30 -8.27
CA TYR A 67 -11.70 -35.38 -9.66
C TYR A 67 -12.99 -34.60 -9.90
N ILE A 68 -13.11 -34.04 -11.11
CA ILE A 68 -14.25 -33.27 -11.57
C ILE A 68 -14.94 -34.04 -12.69
N ILE A 69 -16.24 -34.29 -12.51
CA ILE A 69 -17.13 -34.89 -13.51
C ILE A 69 -17.88 -33.77 -14.25
N GLU A 70 -18.03 -33.91 -15.57
CA GLU A 70 -18.72 -32.89 -16.38
C GLU A 70 -20.23 -32.84 -16.11
N ASP A 71 -20.89 -33.98 -15.98
CA ASP A 71 -22.34 -34.10 -15.70
C ASP A 71 -22.58 -34.95 -14.44
N ALA A 72 -23.40 -34.46 -13.51
CA ALA A 72 -23.84 -35.20 -12.32
C ALA A 72 -24.53 -36.54 -12.63
N ARG A 73 -25.07 -36.68 -13.84
CA ARG A 73 -25.74 -37.90 -14.31
C ARG A 73 -24.80 -38.91 -14.97
N ASP A 74 -23.52 -38.58 -15.10
CA ASP A 74 -22.50 -39.48 -15.66
C ASP A 74 -22.08 -40.54 -14.62
N ILE A 75 -22.95 -41.55 -14.46
CA ILE A 75 -22.75 -42.65 -13.52
C ILE A 75 -21.46 -43.42 -13.83
N GLU A 76 -21.17 -43.63 -15.12
CA GLU A 76 -19.98 -44.36 -15.58
C GLU A 76 -18.71 -43.58 -15.25
N GLY A 77 -18.68 -42.26 -15.50
CA GLY A 77 -17.57 -41.39 -15.13
C GLY A 77 -17.34 -41.37 -13.62
N ILE A 78 -18.39 -41.27 -12.81
CA ILE A 78 -18.29 -41.34 -11.34
C ILE A 78 -17.69 -42.69 -10.91
N ALA A 79 -18.22 -43.81 -11.42
CA ALA A 79 -17.73 -45.15 -11.08
C ALA A 79 -16.26 -45.36 -11.49
N GLN A 80 -15.85 -44.85 -12.65
CA GLN A 80 -14.45 -44.89 -13.10
C GLN A 80 -13.53 -44.13 -12.14
N LYS A 81 -13.91 -42.92 -11.71
CA LYS A 81 -13.09 -42.12 -10.79
C LYS A 81 -13.02 -42.75 -9.39
N ILE A 82 -14.12 -43.35 -8.90
CA ILE A 82 -14.10 -44.14 -7.66
C ILE A 82 -13.12 -45.31 -7.79
N SER A 83 -13.14 -46.02 -8.93
CA SER A 83 -12.27 -47.17 -9.18
C SER A 83 -10.78 -46.83 -9.11
N LEU A 84 -10.39 -45.63 -9.58
CA LEU A 84 -9.00 -45.15 -9.46
C LEU A 84 -8.53 -44.99 -8.01
N LEU A 85 -9.45 -44.71 -7.09
CA LEU A 85 -9.18 -44.52 -5.66
C LEU A 85 -9.24 -45.82 -4.85
N LEU A 86 -9.58 -46.95 -5.47
CA LEU A 86 -9.46 -48.27 -4.86
C LEU A 86 -8.01 -48.64 -4.56
N SER A 87 -7.05 -48.10 -5.33
CA SER A 87 -5.62 -48.20 -5.02
C SER A 87 -5.27 -47.42 -3.75
N LYS A 88 -4.76 -48.14 -2.74
CA LYS A 88 -4.32 -47.55 -1.47
C LYS A 88 -3.22 -46.50 -1.68
N GLU A 89 -2.24 -46.79 -2.54
CA GLU A 89 -1.14 -45.87 -2.83
C GLU A 89 -1.64 -44.55 -3.40
N LYS A 90 -2.53 -44.62 -4.40
CA LYS A 90 -3.12 -43.42 -5.01
C LYS A 90 -3.97 -42.62 -4.02
N ARG A 91 -4.72 -43.33 -3.17
CA ARG A 91 -5.55 -42.72 -2.13
C ARG A 91 -4.68 -41.94 -1.13
N GLU A 92 -3.65 -42.56 -0.57
CA GLU A 92 -2.76 -41.91 0.41
C GLU A 92 -2.03 -40.70 -0.18
N GLU A 93 -1.58 -40.77 -1.42
CA GLU A 93 -1.01 -39.62 -2.14
C GLU A 93 -2.01 -38.45 -2.17
N MET A 94 -3.24 -38.70 -2.60
CA MET A 94 -4.26 -37.67 -2.72
C MET A 94 -4.75 -37.13 -1.38
N ARG A 95 -4.80 -37.95 -0.32
CA ARG A 95 -5.19 -37.51 1.03
C ARG A 95 -4.28 -36.39 1.54
N ASN A 96 -2.97 -36.51 1.30
CA ASN A 96 -1.99 -35.49 1.68
C ASN A 96 -2.20 -34.16 0.93
N HIS A 97 -2.45 -34.25 -0.38
CA HIS A 97 -2.75 -33.07 -1.20
C HIS A 97 -4.10 -32.42 -0.82
N ALA A 98 -5.12 -33.21 -0.50
CA ALA A 98 -6.41 -32.74 -0.01
C ALA A 98 -6.24 -31.86 1.23
N ALA A 99 -5.62 -32.38 2.29
CA ALA A 99 -5.39 -31.64 3.53
C ALA A 99 -4.54 -30.37 3.31
N PHE A 100 -3.54 -30.43 2.42
CA PHE A 100 -2.72 -29.28 2.09
C PHE A 100 -3.50 -28.19 1.34
N SER A 101 -4.34 -28.57 0.38
CA SER A 101 -5.12 -27.64 -0.43
C SER A 101 -6.13 -26.83 0.41
N ALA A 102 -6.80 -27.46 1.37
CA ALA A 102 -7.78 -26.83 2.25
C ALA A 102 -7.19 -25.72 3.14
N LYS A 103 -5.90 -25.78 3.50
CA LYS A 103 -5.22 -24.76 4.33
C LYS A 103 -5.27 -23.34 3.73
N LYS A 104 -5.49 -23.22 2.42
CA LYS A 104 -5.61 -21.94 1.71
C LYS A 104 -6.97 -21.26 1.93
N TYR A 105 -7.98 -21.99 2.42
CA TYR A 105 -9.39 -21.61 2.46
C TYR A 105 -9.99 -21.59 3.87
N THR A 106 -9.16 -21.33 4.89
CA THR A 106 -9.66 -21.22 6.27
C THR A 106 -10.58 -20.02 6.46
N ILE A 107 -11.46 -20.10 7.47
CA ILE A 107 -12.33 -18.98 7.87
C ILE A 107 -11.49 -17.74 8.20
N ALA A 108 -10.36 -17.91 8.89
CA ALA A 108 -9.45 -16.82 9.23
C ALA A 108 -8.89 -16.11 7.99
N GLU A 109 -8.45 -16.87 6.98
CA GLU A 109 -7.93 -16.30 5.73
C GLU A 109 -9.04 -15.63 4.91
N ASN A 110 -10.25 -16.19 4.90
CA ASN A 110 -11.40 -15.58 4.23
C ASN A 110 -11.81 -14.26 4.91
N ALA A 111 -11.90 -14.25 6.24
CA ALA A 111 -12.16 -13.05 7.03
C ALA A 111 -11.10 -11.98 6.78
N ARG A 112 -9.82 -12.36 6.78
CA ARG A 112 -8.70 -11.46 6.48
C ARG A 112 -8.82 -10.80 5.11
N LYS A 113 -9.10 -11.59 4.05
CA LYS A 113 -9.30 -11.09 2.69
C LYS A 113 -10.52 -10.16 2.59
N THR A 114 -11.61 -10.52 3.26
CA THR A 114 -12.86 -9.75 3.26
C THR A 114 -12.68 -8.40 3.97
N CYS A 115 -12.07 -8.38 5.16
CA CYS A 115 -11.74 -7.15 5.88
C CYS A 115 -10.82 -6.24 5.06
N ALA A 116 -9.79 -6.80 4.43
CA ALA A 116 -8.89 -6.03 3.56
C ALA A 116 -9.62 -5.42 2.36
N LEU A 117 -10.66 -6.07 1.83
CA LEU A 117 -11.53 -5.50 0.79
C LEU A 117 -12.38 -4.36 1.35
N TYR A 118 -13.01 -4.53 2.50
CA TYR A 118 -13.81 -3.47 3.14
C TYR A 118 -12.98 -2.23 3.43
N GLU A 119 -11.79 -2.36 3.99
CA GLU A 119 -10.88 -1.24 4.21
C GLU A 119 -10.52 -0.52 2.90
N ARG A 120 -10.30 -1.28 1.81
CA ARG A 120 -10.02 -0.73 0.48
C ARG A 120 -11.21 0.04 -0.09
N VAL A 121 -12.44 -0.40 0.16
CA VAL A 121 -13.66 0.29 -0.29
C VAL A 121 -13.94 1.51 0.58
N PHE A 122 -13.77 1.40 1.89
CA PHE A 122 -13.99 2.49 2.85
C PHE A 122 -13.04 3.67 2.58
N THR A 123 -11.78 3.38 2.25
CA THR A 123 -10.77 4.40 1.88
C THR A 123 -11.04 5.07 0.52
N ARG A 124 -11.96 4.57 -0.33
CA ARG A 124 -12.26 5.17 -1.65
C ARG A 124 -13.24 6.35 -1.61
N LYS A 125 -13.99 6.57 -0.53
CA LYS A 125 -15.13 7.52 -0.51
C LYS A 125 -15.07 8.66 0.53
N LYS A 126 -13.99 8.82 1.29
CA LYS A 126 -13.91 9.93 2.26
C LYS A 126 -13.53 11.23 1.57
N THR A 127 -14.53 11.97 1.08
CA THR A 127 -14.33 13.39 0.77
C THR A 127 -14.26 14.12 2.10
N LEU A 128 -13.09 14.66 2.43
CA LEU A 128 -12.91 15.45 3.64
C LEU A 128 -13.72 16.75 3.50
N SER A 129 -14.62 16.99 4.46
CA SER A 129 -15.38 18.22 4.57
C SER A 129 -14.54 19.26 5.29
N CYS A 130 -14.41 20.46 4.73
CA CYS A 130 -13.57 21.51 5.31
C CYS A 130 -14.29 22.85 5.28
N SER A 131 -14.17 23.61 6.37
CA SER A 131 -14.81 24.91 6.54
C SER A 131 -13.79 25.98 7.00
N PRO A 132 -13.97 27.25 6.61
CA PRO A 132 -13.12 28.35 7.06
C PRO A 132 -13.42 28.74 8.52
N TYR A 133 -12.39 29.09 9.28
CA TYR A 133 -12.45 29.61 10.65
C TYR A 133 -11.31 30.61 10.83
N ASP A 134 -11.53 31.82 11.34
CA ASP A 134 -10.53 32.85 11.68
C ASP A 134 -9.13 32.74 10.98
N GLY A 135 -9.11 32.93 9.65
CA GLY A 135 -7.88 32.92 8.83
C GLY A 135 -7.30 31.53 8.50
N ILE A 136 -7.99 30.46 8.87
CA ILE A 136 -7.61 29.05 8.66
C ILE A 136 -8.74 28.27 7.96
N ILE A 137 -8.40 27.09 7.46
CA ILE A 137 -9.33 26.10 6.92
C ILE A 137 -9.17 24.85 7.77
N VAL A 138 -10.27 24.35 8.33
CA VAL A 138 -10.28 23.21 9.24
C VAL A 138 -10.97 22.02 8.56
N ASN A 139 -10.44 20.82 8.78
CA ASN A 139 -11.15 19.58 8.49
C ASN A 139 -12.21 19.35 9.57
N ASN A 140 -13.49 19.33 9.19
CA ASN A 140 -14.63 19.38 10.11
C ASN A 140 -14.67 18.18 11.07
N GLU A 141 -14.09 17.04 10.70
CA GLU A 141 -13.92 15.87 11.58
C GLU A 141 -13.07 16.17 12.82
N TYR A 142 -12.17 17.16 12.73
CA TYR A 142 -11.22 17.52 13.78
C TYR A 142 -11.53 18.88 14.41
N LEU A 143 -12.66 19.52 14.07
CA LEU A 143 -13.01 20.83 14.63
C LEU A 143 -13.09 20.79 16.15
N SER A 144 -13.82 19.82 16.72
CA SER A 144 -13.96 19.67 18.18
C SER A 144 -12.60 19.48 18.86
N LEU A 145 -11.72 18.65 18.28
CA LEU A 145 -10.37 18.42 18.79
C LEU A 145 -9.54 19.72 18.80
N LEU A 146 -9.57 20.48 17.72
CA LEU A 146 -8.84 21.74 17.64
C LEU A 146 -9.43 22.79 18.60
N SER A 147 -10.75 22.85 18.75
CA SER A 147 -11.42 23.73 19.71
C SER A 147 -11.04 23.42 21.16
N GLN A 148 -11.04 22.15 21.56
CA GLN A 148 -10.62 21.70 22.90
C GLN A 148 -9.18 22.11 23.22
N ASN A 149 -8.30 22.09 22.21
CA ASN A 149 -6.89 22.47 22.35
C ASN A 149 -6.63 23.97 22.07
N LYS A 150 -7.68 24.78 21.86
CA LYS A 150 -7.58 26.22 21.54
C LYS A 150 -6.74 26.52 20.28
N LEU A 151 -6.81 25.65 19.27
CA LEU A 151 -6.04 25.74 18.02
C LEU A 151 -6.94 26.06 16.80
N ILE A 152 -7.79 27.07 16.92
CA ILE A 152 -8.84 27.39 15.94
C ILE A 152 -8.66 28.72 15.20
N ASP A 153 -7.51 29.38 15.37
CA ASP A 153 -7.17 30.61 14.66
C ASP A 153 -5.75 30.56 14.05
N PHE A 154 -5.51 31.48 13.11
CA PHE A 154 -4.25 31.52 12.39
C PHE A 154 -3.05 31.82 13.29
N ASN A 155 -3.15 32.80 14.18
CA ASN A 155 -2.00 33.29 14.95
C ASN A 155 -1.54 32.23 15.96
N THR A 156 -2.48 31.58 16.66
CA THR A 156 -2.16 30.54 17.62
C THR A 156 -1.41 29.38 16.97
N LEU A 157 -1.87 28.92 15.80
CA LEU A 157 -1.19 27.85 15.07
C LEU A 157 0.13 28.31 14.45
N MET A 158 0.19 29.52 13.89
CA MET A 158 1.41 30.03 13.25
C MET A 158 2.53 30.25 14.27
N TYR A 159 2.22 30.73 15.46
CA TYR A 159 3.21 31.07 16.50
C TYR A 159 3.26 30.08 17.65
N TYR A 160 2.65 28.90 17.50
CA TYR A 160 2.69 27.83 18.49
C TYR A 160 4.12 27.47 18.90
N GLN A 161 4.39 27.42 20.21
CA GLN A 161 5.72 27.14 20.79
C GLN A 161 5.79 25.82 21.58
N ASN A 162 4.65 25.29 22.03
CA ASN A 162 4.60 24.15 22.95
C ASN A 162 4.65 22.80 22.22
N GLY A 163 5.80 22.45 21.64
CA GLY A 163 5.99 21.16 20.99
C GLY A 163 7.46 20.82 20.70
N GLU A 164 7.69 19.59 20.27
CA GLU A 164 9.02 19.09 19.94
C GLU A 164 9.43 19.56 18.53
N ILE A 165 10.58 20.22 18.40
CA ILE A 165 11.08 20.68 17.11
C ILE A 165 11.70 19.49 16.37
N ILE A 166 11.03 19.01 15.33
CA ILE A 166 11.49 17.87 14.52
C ILE A 166 12.47 18.29 13.43
N LYS A 167 12.26 19.47 12.84
CA LYS A 167 13.12 19.99 11.77
C LYS A 167 13.07 21.51 11.70
N GLN A 168 14.24 22.15 11.75
CA GLN A 168 14.43 23.55 11.41
C GLN A 168 15.39 23.62 10.23
N ALA A 169 14.84 23.48 9.01
CA ALA A 169 15.67 23.32 7.81
C ALA A 169 16.33 24.64 7.37
N ILE A 170 15.66 25.78 7.62
CA ILE A 170 16.02 27.16 7.25
C ILE A 170 15.29 28.10 8.23
N LYS A 171 15.78 29.34 8.47
CA LYS A 171 15.03 30.40 9.21
C LYS A 171 13.56 30.58 8.74
N GLU A 172 13.27 30.18 7.50
CA GLU A 172 11.99 30.39 6.81
C GLU A 172 11.02 29.18 6.91
N ARG A 173 11.45 28.01 7.41
CA ARG A 173 10.59 26.82 7.53
C ARG A 173 10.88 26.00 8.79
N SER A 174 9.83 25.69 9.54
CA SER A 174 9.90 24.82 10.73
C SER A 174 8.87 23.69 10.67
N THR A 175 9.15 22.58 11.34
CA THR A 175 8.19 21.50 11.59
C THR A 175 8.23 21.11 13.06
N ILE A 176 7.09 21.22 13.73
CA ILE A 176 6.89 20.90 15.14
C ILE A 176 5.98 19.69 15.26
N LYS A 177 6.30 18.77 16.18
CA LYS A 177 5.38 17.74 16.65
C LYS A 177 4.69 18.23 17.91
N LEU A 178 3.37 18.06 17.96
CA LEU A 178 2.53 18.44 19.10
C LEU A 178 1.53 17.32 19.41
N LEU A 179 1.13 17.23 20.67
CA LEU A 179 0.14 16.26 21.16
C LEU A 179 -1.17 17.00 21.41
N LEU A 180 -2.23 16.56 20.76
CA LEU A 180 -3.58 17.10 20.91
C LEU A 180 -4.35 16.25 21.91
N LYS A 181 -4.87 16.87 22.96
CA LYS A 181 -5.69 16.18 23.97
C LYS A 181 -7.09 15.95 23.39
N SER A 182 -7.54 14.69 23.44
CA SER A 182 -8.93 14.29 23.16
C SER A 182 -9.49 13.61 24.41
N ASP A 183 -10.81 13.48 24.49
CA ASP A 183 -11.51 12.86 25.64
C ASP A 183 -11.09 11.41 25.91
N ARG A 184 -10.53 10.72 24.90
CA ARG A 184 -10.18 9.29 24.96
C ARG A 184 -8.70 8.98 24.87
N ALA A 185 -7.90 9.86 24.27
CA ALA A 185 -6.49 9.62 23.97
C ALA A 185 -5.77 10.92 23.58
N GLU A 186 -4.44 10.90 23.63
CA GLU A 186 -3.63 11.93 22.99
C GLU A 186 -3.40 11.60 21.51
N ILE A 187 -3.55 12.60 20.64
CA ILE A 187 -3.39 12.45 19.20
C ILE A 187 -2.16 13.26 18.77
N GLY A 188 -1.14 12.57 18.26
CA GLY A 188 0.02 13.23 17.67
C GLY A 188 -0.35 14.02 16.40
N ALA A 189 0.28 15.18 16.22
CA ALA A 189 0.13 16.02 15.04
C ALA A 189 1.45 16.70 14.66
N TYR A 190 1.63 16.93 13.36
CA TYR A 190 2.76 17.67 12.81
C TYR A 190 2.31 18.99 12.22
N LEU A 191 2.92 20.08 12.69
CA LEU A 191 2.70 21.44 12.24
C LEU A 191 3.88 21.90 11.39
N LYS A 192 3.68 22.02 10.08
CA LYS A 192 4.65 22.58 9.14
C LYS A 192 4.37 24.06 8.93
N ARG A 193 5.34 24.93 9.19
CA ARG A 193 5.21 26.38 9.04
C ARG A 193 6.19 26.95 8.03
N TYR A 194 5.75 27.98 7.34
CA TYR A 194 6.48 28.70 6.31
C TYR A 194 6.36 30.19 6.61
N HIS A 195 7.49 30.83 6.90
CA HIS A 195 7.59 32.27 7.12
C HIS A 195 7.95 32.98 5.82
N ALA A 196 7.81 34.31 5.83
CA ALA A 196 8.12 35.11 4.66
C ALA A 196 9.59 34.92 4.27
N PRO A 197 9.88 34.74 2.97
CA PRO A 197 11.26 34.68 2.51
C PRO A 197 11.97 35.99 2.84
N THR A 198 13.23 35.89 3.24
CA THR A 198 14.12 37.05 3.38
C THR A 198 14.26 37.78 2.04
N LEU A 199 14.53 39.09 2.04
CA LEU A 199 14.74 39.90 0.81
C LEU A 199 15.75 39.26 -0.16
N LYS A 200 16.80 38.63 0.38
CA LYS A 200 17.83 37.89 -0.38
C LYS A 200 17.28 36.62 -1.06
N ALA A 201 16.38 35.89 -0.39
CA ALA A 201 15.71 34.72 -0.95
C ALA A 201 14.69 35.12 -2.04
N TRP A 202 13.99 36.24 -1.85
CA TRP A 202 13.04 36.78 -2.82
C TRP A 202 13.71 37.18 -4.14
N ALA A 203 14.82 37.90 -4.09
CA ALA A 203 15.61 38.28 -5.27
C ALA A 203 16.11 37.06 -6.07
N ARG A 204 16.59 36.01 -5.40
CA ARG A 204 17.01 34.74 -6.04
C ARG A 204 15.84 33.99 -6.70
N SER A 205 14.65 34.06 -6.10
CA SER A 205 13.45 33.40 -6.62
C SER A 205 12.95 34.05 -7.91
N LEU A 206 13.03 35.38 -8.02
CA LEU A 206 12.71 36.13 -9.23
C LEU A 206 13.64 35.78 -10.39
N LEU A 207 14.95 35.72 -10.14
CA LEU A 207 15.95 35.31 -11.13
C LEU A 207 15.74 33.87 -11.65
N ARG A 208 15.06 33.02 -10.89
CA ARG A 208 14.79 31.62 -11.23
C ARG A 208 13.36 31.37 -11.73
N PHE A 209 12.54 32.41 -11.90
CA PHE A 209 11.10 32.30 -12.20
C PHE A 209 10.38 31.24 -11.33
N SER A 210 10.77 31.14 -10.06
CA SER A 210 10.27 30.12 -9.13
C SER A 210 9.64 30.79 -7.91
N PHE A 211 8.32 30.85 -7.91
CA PHE A 211 7.53 31.41 -6.81
C PHE A 211 7.57 30.50 -5.56
N PRO A 212 7.62 31.07 -4.35
CA PRO A 212 7.62 30.31 -3.10
C PRO A 212 6.31 29.52 -2.96
N ARG A 213 6.46 28.21 -2.73
CA ARG A 213 5.33 27.29 -2.50
C ARG A 213 4.83 27.45 -1.08
N SER A 214 3.53 27.28 -0.90
CA SER A 214 2.85 27.48 0.38
C SER A 214 2.33 26.17 0.95
N ALA A 215 2.07 26.17 2.26
CA ALA A 215 1.42 25.06 2.94
C ALA A 215 0.05 24.69 2.31
N ILE A 216 -0.64 25.67 1.72
CA ILE A 216 -1.91 25.48 0.99
C ILE A 216 -1.77 24.58 -0.24
N ASP A 217 -0.61 24.56 -0.91
CA ASP A 217 -0.40 23.71 -2.07
C ASP A 217 -0.34 22.23 -1.64
N GLU A 218 0.31 21.95 -0.50
CA GLU A 218 0.33 20.62 0.10
C GLU A 218 -1.05 20.22 0.63
N TRP A 219 -1.77 21.12 1.32
CA TRP A 219 -3.16 20.92 1.75
C TRP A 219 -4.07 20.47 0.60
N LYS A 220 -4.08 21.22 -0.51
CA LYS A 220 -4.91 20.91 -1.68
C LYS A 220 -4.58 19.53 -2.26
N ASN A 221 -3.29 19.18 -2.30
CA ASN A 221 -2.87 17.88 -2.82
C ASN A 221 -3.23 16.73 -1.87
N ILE A 222 -3.16 16.93 -0.55
CA ILE A 222 -3.67 15.95 0.43
C ILE A 222 -5.16 15.70 0.20
N LEU A 223 -5.99 16.76 0.09
CA LEU A 223 -7.43 16.60 -0.17
C LEU A 223 -7.73 15.83 -1.45
N VAL A 224 -6.93 16.06 -2.51
CA VAL A 224 -7.06 15.31 -3.77
C VAL A 224 -6.66 13.85 -3.61
N PHE A 225 -5.61 13.55 -2.85
CA PHE A 225 -5.22 12.16 -2.58
C PHE A 225 -6.34 11.41 -1.85
N HIS A 226 -6.95 12.02 -0.81
CA HIS A 226 -8.12 11.46 -0.13
C HIS A 226 -9.30 11.26 -1.08
N ARG A 227 -9.66 12.27 -1.89
CA ARG A 227 -10.75 12.16 -2.89
C ARG A 227 -10.50 11.06 -3.93
N ARG A 228 -9.24 10.78 -4.26
CA ARG A 228 -8.84 9.74 -5.22
C ARG A 228 -8.53 8.38 -4.56
N GLY A 229 -8.70 8.29 -3.23
CA GLY A 229 -8.43 7.09 -2.44
C GLY A 229 -6.97 6.63 -2.51
N ILE A 230 -6.03 7.57 -2.65
CA ILE A 230 -4.59 7.32 -2.53
C ILE A 230 -4.18 7.64 -1.09
N PRO A 231 -3.65 6.67 -0.32
CA PRO A 231 -3.32 6.92 1.08
C PRO A 231 -2.21 7.96 1.24
N THR A 232 -2.44 8.89 2.17
CA THR A 232 -1.50 9.94 2.59
C THR A 232 -1.86 10.38 4.02
N MET A 233 -1.16 11.37 4.56
CA MET A 233 -1.45 11.99 5.84
C MET A 233 -2.87 12.61 5.89
N VAL A 234 -3.46 12.63 7.08
CA VAL A 234 -4.78 13.24 7.29
C VAL A 234 -4.58 14.71 7.66
N PRO A 235 -5.17 15.66 6.92
CA PRO A 235 -5.03 17.07 7.23
C PRO A 235 -6.02 17.45 8.34
N LEU A 236 -5.55 18.25 9.31
CA LEU A 236 -6.37 18.80 10.40
C LEU A 236 -6.76 20.24 10.09
N SER A 237 -5.77 21.07 9.77
CA SER A 237 -5.98 22.49 9.45
C SER A 237 -4.87 23.05 8.55
N ALA A 238 -5.15 24.11 7.80
CA ALA A 238 -4.14 24.90 7.11
C ALA A 238 -4.50 26.39 7.11
N GLY A 239 -3.50 27.26 7.10
CA GLY A 239 -3.68 28.72 7.08
C GLY A 239 -2.77 29.40 6.06
N LEU A 240 -3.21 30.55 5.56
CA LEU A 240 -2.42 31.43 4.70
C LEU A 240 -2.72 32.90 4.99
N LYS A 241 -1.70 33.64 5.40
CA LYS A 241 -1.74 35.09 5.55
C LYS A 241 -1.05 35.74 4.35
N LYS A 242 -1.77 36.63 3.66
CA LYS A 242 -1.26 37.45 2.56
C LYS A 242 -1.10 38.90 3.01
N GLN A 243 -0.08 39.60 2.50
CA GLN A 243 0.10 41.05 2.68
C GLN A 243 0.32 41.68 1.30
N PHE A 244 -0.48 42.70 0.94
CA PHE A 244 -0.48 43.33 -0.40
C PHE A 244 -0.51 42.31 -1.56
N GLY A 245 -1.30 41.24 -1.42
CA GLY A 245 -1.40 40.16 -2.41
C GLY A 245 -0.25 39.14 -2.41
N ILE A 246 0.84 39.41 -1.69
CA ILE A 246 2.02 38.53 -1.58
C ILE A 246 1.84 37.55 -0.41
N LYS A 247 2.15 36.26 -0.63
CA LYS A 247 2.10 35.23 0.42
C LYS A 247 3.19 35.52 1.46
N LYS A 248 2.79 35.73 2.72
CA LYS A 248 3.71 36.05 3.81
C LYS A 248 3.97 34.83 4.68
N GLU A 249 2.91 34.24 5.22
CA GLU A 249 3.02 33.13 6.17
C GLU A 249 1.98 32.07 5.87
N SER A 250 2.34 30.81 6.05
CA SER A 250 1.39 29.71 5.93
C SER A 250 1.78 28.54 6.81
N PHE A 251 0.80 27.75 7.20
CA PHE A 251 1.04 26.51 7.91
C PHE A 251 0.13 25.38 7.41
N LEU A 252 0.54 24.15 7.68
CA LEU A 252 -0.24 22.94 7.48
C LEU A 252 -0.08 22.07 8.73
N LEU A 253 -1.21 21.72 9.34
CA LEU A 253 -1.31 20.79 10.46
C LEU A 253 -1.87 19.46 9.96
N THR A 254 -1.14 18.36 10.21
CA THR A 254 -1.53 17.00 9.79
C THR A 254 -1.44 16.04 10.96
N ARG A 255 -2.30 15.03 10.99
CA ARG A 255 -2.27 13.97 12.00
C ARG A 255 -1.00 13.15 11.87
N GLU A 256 -0.41 12.77 12.98
CA GLU A 256 0.58 11.71 13.02
C GLU A 256 -0.09 10.38 12.64
N ILE A 257 0.64 9.54 11.92
CA ILE A 257 0.22 8.18 11.64
C ILE A 257 1.08 7.29 12.53
N GLU A 258 0.48 6.71 13.57
CA GLU A 258 1.20 5.87 14.51
C GLU A 258 1.76 4.61 13.85
N GLY A 259 2.96 4.23 14.29
CA GLY A 259 3.67 3.01 13.88
C GLY A 259 4.18 3.01 12.44
N VAL A 260 4.24 4.17 11.77
CA VAL A 260 4.82 4.26 10.42
C VAL A 260 6.31 4.56 10.46
N GLU A 261 7.05 3.93 9.56
CA GLU A 261 8.45 4.25 9.30
C GLU A 261 8.62 4.76 7.87
N ARG A 262 9.60 5.64 7.65
CA ARG A 262 10.00 6.02 6.28
C ARG A 262 10.71 4.85 5.63
N LEU A 263 10.39 4.57 4.37
CA LEU A 263 10.91 3.40 3.68
C LEU A 263 12.45 3.40 3.54
N ASN A 264 13.08 4.59 3.51
CA ASN A 264 14.54 4.70 3.51
C ASN A 264 15.19 4.30 4.84
N HIS A 265 14.45 4.26 5.96
CA HIS A 265 14.91 3.73 7.24
C HIS A 265 14.47 2.27 7.41
N TYR A 266 13.24 1.95 7.00
CA TYR A 266 12.68 0.59 7.12
C TYR A 266 13.55 -0.46 6.40
N LEU A 267 13.97 -0.17 5.16
CA LEU A 267 14.72 -1.14 4.36
C LEU A 267 16.05 -1.56 5.01
N PRO A 268 16.95 -0.64 5.44
CA PRO A 268 18.15 -1.00 6.17
C PRO A 268 17.90 -1.75 7.49
N HIS A 269 16.91 -1.34 8.29
CA HIS A 269 16.68 -1.92 9.61
C HIS A 269 16.04 -3.31 9.57
N HIS A 270 15.13 -3.54 8.63
CA HIS A 270 14.29 -4.74 8.62
C HIS A 270 14.57 -5.67 7.44
N LEU A 271 15.13 -5.16 6.34
CA LEU A 271 15.28 -5.91 5.07
C LEU A 271 16.70 -5.81 4.49
N SER A 272 17.72 -5.71 5.35
CA SER A 272 19.12 -5.80 4.94
C SER A 272 19.54 -7.25 4.66
N PRO A 273 20.28 -7.54 3.56
CA PRO A 273 20.85 -8.86 3.32
C PRO A 273 21.81 -9.31 4.44
N PRO A 274 21.99 -10.64 4.65
CA PRO A 274 21.29 -11.74 3.97
C PRO A 274 19.83 -11.91 4.46
N LEU A 275 18.92 -12.20 3.54
CA LEU A 275 17.50 -12.38 3.86
C LEU A 275 17.12 -13.86 3.90
N ASN A 276 16.44 -14.27 4.96
CA ASN A 276 15.77 -15.57 5.03
C ASN A 276 14.54 -15.61 4.09
N SER A 277 13.94 -16.80 3.94
CA SER A 277 12.80 -17.01 3.04
C SER A 277 11.57 -16.15 3.39
N HIS A 278 11.35 -15.87 4.69
CA HIS A 278 10.25 -15.04 5.17
C HIS A 278 10.47 -13.56 4.78
N HIS A 279 11.60 -12.96 5.16
CA HIS A 279 11.93 -11.57 4.82
C HIS A 279 12.03 -11.34 3.30
N LEU A 280 12.45 -12.36 2.54
CA LEU A 280 12.46 -12.30 1.09
C LEU A 280 11.03 -12.24 0.51
N LYS A 281 10.07 -13.01 1.04
CA LYS A 281 8.66 -12.93 0.66
C LYS A 281 8.08 -11.57 1.03
N GLU A 282 8.38 -11.09 2.23
CA GLU A 282 7.95 -9.79 2.74
C GLU A 282 8.43 -8.64 1.83
N LYS A 283 9.73 -8.62 1.50
CA LYS A 283 10.32 -7.62 0.60
C LYS A 283 9.65 -7.63 -0.78
N ARG A 284 9.39 -8.82 -1.33
CA ARG A 284 8.71 -8.97 -2.64
C ARG A 284 7.28 -8.45 -2.58
N ALA A 285 6.55 -8.73 -1.49
CA ALA A 285 5.21 -8.20 -1.27
C ALA A 285 5.21 -6.67 -1.17
N LEU A 286 6.15 -6.08 -0.42
CA LEU A 286 6.30 -4.64 -0.30
C LEU A 286 6.58 -3.96 -1.66
N ILE A 287 7.51 -4.51 -2.44
CA ILE A 287 7.83 -4.03 -3.79
C ILE A 287 6.58 -4.02 -4.68
N LYS A 288 5.80 -5.10 -4.63
CA LYS A 288 4.55 -5.23 -5.39
C LYS A 288 3.55 -4.16 -4.98
N GLU A 289 3.28 -3.99 -3.68
CA GLU A 289 2.29 -3.03 -3.19
C GLU A 289 2.67 -1.59 -3.51
N ILE A 290 3.95 -1.20 -3.38
CA ILE A 290 4.43 0.12 -3.79
C ILE A 290 4.28 0.30 -5.31
N ALA A 291 4.66 -0.69 -6.13
CA ALA A 291 4.54 -0.61 -7.58
C ALA A 291 3.09 -0.40 -8.03
N LEU A 292 2.16 -1.15 -7.44
CA LEU A 292 0.72 -1.03 -7.71
C LEU A 292 0.18 0.32 -7.25
N LEU A 293 0.61 0.83 -6.10
CA LEU A 293 0.18 2.13 -5.58
C LEU A 293 0.68 3.28 -6.46
N VAL A 294 1.95 3.26 -6.88
CA VAL A 294 2.53 4.26 -7.79
C VAL A 294 1.85 4.19 -9.17
N ARG A 295 1.56 2.99 -9.68
CA ARG A 295 0.77 2.81 -10.91
C ARG A 295 -0.59 3.46 -10.79
N ARG A 296 -1.32 3.17 -9.70
CA ARG A 296 -2.65 3.73 -9.43
C ARG A 296 -2.61 5.26 -9.37
N MET A 297 -1.63 5.84 -8.67
CA MET A 297 -1.43 7.29 -8.62
C MET A 297 -1.30 7.89 -10.04
N HIS A 298 -0.42 7.32 -10.89
CA HIS A 298 -0.24 7.80 -12.26
C HIS A 298 -1.47 7.58 -13.17
N LEU A 299 -2.21 6.48 -13.00
CA LEU A 299 -3.43 6.21 -13.75
C LEU A 299 -4.54 7.21 -13.39
N LEU A 300 -4.58 7.66 -12.13
CA LEU A 300 -5.49 8.70 -11.66
C LEU A 300 -5.04 10.12 -12.03
N GLY A 301 -4.01 10.29 -12.87
CA GLY A 301 -3.60 11.62 -13.33
C GLY A 301 -2.70 12.38 -12.35
N LEU A 302 -2.18 11.73 -11.31
CA LEU A 302 -1.34 12.34 -10.28
C LEU A 302 0.12 11.98 -10.52
N ASN A 303 1.02 12.97 -10.54
CA ASN A 303 2.47 12.74 -10.50
C ASN A 303 3.10 13.52 -9.34
N HIS A 304 3.89 12.84 -8.53
CA HIS A 304 4.41 13.32 -7.25
C HIS A 304 5.52 14.38 -7.40
N ARG A 305 6.33 14.28 -8.45
CA ARG A 305 7.51 15.10 -8.76
C ARG A 305 8.73 14.94 -7.85
N ASP A 306 8.55 14.38 -6.66
CA ASP A 306 9.56 14.16 -5.63
C ASP A 306 9.35 12.79 -4.96
N LEU A 307 9.07 11.77 -5.78
CA LEU A 307 8.83 10.40 -5.32
C LEU A 307 10.14 9.71 -4.91
N TYR A 308 10.62 9.98 -3.69
CA TYR A 308 11.81 9.34 -3.11
C TYR A 308 11.40 8.36 -2.00
N LEU A 309 12.26 7.40 -1.63
CA LEU A 309 11.97 6.44 -0.55
C LEU A 309 11.63 7.13 0.78
N CYS A 310 12.23 8.28 1.09
CA CYS A 310 11.93 9.04 2.30
C CYS A 310 10.52 9.65 2.34
N HIS A 311 9.83 9.70 1.19
CA HIS A 311 8.45 10.20 1.05
C HIS A 311 7.43 9.06 0.94
N ILE A 312 7.85 7.82 1.19
CA ILE A 312 6.98 6.65 1.28
C ILE A 312 7.02 6.18 2.74
N LEU A 313 5.89 6.24 3.43
CA LEU A 313 5.73 5.75 4.79
C LEU A 313 5.08 4.37 4.75
N VAL A 314 5.61 3.44 5.54
CA VAL A 314 5.15 2.06 5.55
C VAL A 314 4.86 1.62 6.99
N LYS A 315 3.84 0.77 7.13
CA LYS A 315 3.62 -0.05 8.32
C LYS A 315 2.87 -1.32 7.95
N LYS A 316 2.86 -2.29 8.85
CA LYS A 316 1.97 -3.45 8.79
C LYS A 316 0.74 -3.20 9.66
N ASP A 317 -0.41 -3.69 9.23
CA ASP A 317 -1.61 -3.72 10.07
C ASP A 317 -1.66 -4.99 10.93
N SER A 318 -2.71 -5.14 11.75
CA SER A 318 -2.93 -6.30 12.63
C SER A 318 -3.04 -7.63 11.88
N TYR A 319 -3.16 -7.60 10.56
CA TYR A 319 -3.27 -8.76 9.68
C TYR A 319 -2.03 -8.96 8.79
N ASP A 320 -0.91 -8.33 9.16
CA ASP A 320 0.37 -8.38 8.45
C ASP A 320 0.32 -7.81 7.01
N ASN A 321 -0.71 -7.01 6.67
CA ASN A 321 -0.77 -6.35 5.36
C ASN A 321 -0.05 -5.01 5.37
N TRP A 322 0.58 -4.69 4.25
CA TRP A 322 1.21 -3.40 4.04
C TRP A 322 0.21 -2.25 3.95
N LYS A 323 0.38 -1.25 4.81
CA LYS A 323 -0.20 0.08 4.67
C LYS A 323 0.91 1.04 4.22
N ILE A 324 0.72 1.64 3.05
CA ILE A 324 1.70 2.54 2.43
C ILE A 324 1.06 3.90 2.22
N TYR A 325 1.74 4.96 2.66
CA TYR A 325 1.29 6.35 2.55
C TYR A 325 2.31 7.19 1.79
N PHE A 326 1.85 8.05 0.90
CA PHE A 326 2.72 9.07 0.31
C PHE A 326 2.81 10.29 1.22
N ALA A 327 4.00 10.86 1.33
CA ALA A 327 4.29 12.08 2.06
C ALA A 327 4.89 13.16 1.15
N ASP A 328 5.01 14.39 1.67
CA ASP A 328 5.61 15.53 0.95
C ASP A 328 4.90 15.88 -0.37
N LEU A 329 3.60 16.17 -0.29
CA LEU A 329 2.74 16.35 -1.45
C LEU A 329 2.78 17.77 -2.06
N HIS A 330 3.69 18.64 -1.61
CA HIS A 330 3.73 20.06 -2.00
C HIS A 330 4.09 20.31 -3.50
N ARG A 331 4.52 19.27 -4.22
CA ARG A 331 4.85 19.35 -5.66
C ARG A 331 4.04 18.44 -6.55
N VAL A 332 3.03 17.76 -6.04
CA VAL A 332 2.17 16.90 -6.85
C VAL A 332 1.45 17.76 -7.90
N ASP A 333 1.48 17.33 -9.17
CA ASP A 333 0.64 17.90 -10.22
C ASP A 333 -0.59 17.00 -10.47
N GLN A 334 -1.71 17.64 -10.82
CA GLN A 334 -2.92 16.97 -11.30
C GLN A 334 -3.04 17.17 -12.81
N ARG A 335 -3.31 16.07 -13.53
CA ARG A 335 -3.37 16.04 -14.99
C ARG A 335 -4.55 15.19 -15.44
N LYS A 336 -5.11 15.48 -16.62
CA LYS A 336 -6.06 14.56 -17.29
C LYS A 336 -5.42 13.18 -17.52
N LYS A 337 -4.15 13.17 -17.95
CA LYS A 337 -3.33 11.98 -18.13
C LYS A 337 -1.88 12.29 -17.79
N VAL A 338 -1.23 11.47 -16.98
CA VAL A 338 0.20 11.64 -16.69
C VAL A 338 1.02 11.22 -17.93
N GLY A 339 1.64 12.20 -18.57
CA GLY A 339 2.52 11.97 -19.71
C GLY A 339 3.79 11.19 -19.35
N LEU A 340 4.40 10.54 -20.35
CA LEU A 340 5.57 9.67 -20.16
C LEU A 340 6.72 10.33 -19.39
N ARG A 341 7.01 11.61 -19.69
CA ARG A 341 8.10 12.36 -19.04
C ARG A 341 7.95 12.43 -17.51
N TRP A 342 6.71 12.52 -17.02
CA TRP A 342 6.42 12.67 -15.59
C TRP A 342 6.46 11.32 -14.88
N LYS A 343 5.94 10.26 -15.52
CA LYS A 343 6.13 8.87 -15.06
C LYS A 343 7.61 8.54 -14.93
N VAL A 344 8.41 8.85 -15.96
CA VAL A 344 9.87 8.65 -15.95
C VAL A 344 10.52 9.45 -14.81
N LYS A 345 10.10 10.70 -14.58
CA LYS A 345 10.67 11.53 -13.53
C LYS A 345 10.43 10.92 -12.13
N ASP A 346 9.20 10.54 -11.82
CA ASP A 346 8.85 9.99 -10.51
C ASP A 346 9.55 8.64 -10.28
N LEU A 347 9.51 7.74 -11.26
CA LEU A 347 10.19 6.45 -11.16
C LEU A 347 11.71 6.58 -11.10
N ALA A 348 12.30 7.57 -11.76
CA ALA A 348 13.73 7.83 -11.67
C ALA A 348 14.14 8.39 -10.31
N ALA A 349 13.32 9.25 -9.70
CA ALA A 349 13.54 9.72 -8.33
C ALA A 349 13.53 8.54 -7.34
N LEU A 350 12.54 7.64 -7.49
CA LEU A 350 12.41 6.45 -6.65
C LEU A 350 13.61 5.50 -6.83
N ASN A 351 13.97 5.24 -8.09
CA ASN A 351 15.12 4.42 -8.47
C ASN A 351 16.45 4.98 -7.93
N TYR A 352 16.62 6.31 -8.00
CA TYR A 352 17.79 7.03 -7.49
C TYR A 352 17.91 6.92 -5.96
N SER A 353 16.81 7.12 -5.23
CA SER A 353 16.83 6.99 -3.76
C SER A 353 16.94 5.55 -3.27
N SER A 354 16.84 4.55 -4.16
CA SER A 354 16.93 3.13 -3.80
C SER A 354 18.39 2.67 -3.82
N ASN A 355 18.95 2.37 -2.65
CA ASN A 355 20.31 1.83 -2.51
C ASN A 355 20.43 0.49 -3.27
N GLU A 356 21.49 0.32 -4.06
CA GLU A 356 21.73 -0.88 -4.87
C GLU A 356 22.04 -2.13 -4.02
N ASN A 357 22.64 -1.96 -2.83
CA ASN A 357 22.91 -3.06 -1.89
C ASN A 357 21.62 -3.62 -1.28
N LEU A 358 20.61 -2.76 -1.10
CA LEU A 358 19.32 -3.15 -0.54
C LEU A 358 18.31 -3.54 -1.62
N ILE A 359 18.35 -2.92 -2.80
CA ILE A 359 17.38 -3.11 -3.88
C ILE A 359 18.09 -3.54 -5.16
N THR A 360 18.05 -4.86 -5.39
CA THR A 360 18.74 -5.54 -6.49
C THR A 360 18.14 -5.22 -7.86
N ARG A 361 18.86 -5.57 -8.95
CA ARG A 361 18.31 -5.47 -10.32
C ARG A 361 17.03 -6.30 -10.49
N THR A 362 16.97 -7.48 -9.89
CA THR A 362 15.79 -8.35 -9.93
C THR A 362 14.60 -7.72 -9.21
N ASP A 363 14.84 -7.04 -8.09
CA ASP A 363 13.80 -6.30 -7.36
C ASP A 363 13.25 -5.13 -8.19
N ARG A 364 14.13 -4.40 -8.89
CA ARG A 364 13.73 -3.33 -9.83
C ARG A 364 12.91 -3.86 -11.00
N LEU A 365 13.25 -5.03 -11.53
CA LEU A 365 12.47 -5.69 -12.57
C LEU A 365 11.08 -6.10 -12.05
N ARG A 366 10.99 -6.69 -10.84
CA ARG A 366 9.70 -7.00 -10.19
C ARG A 366 8.84 -5.76 -10.00
N PHE A 367 9.44 -4.65 -9.59
CA PHE A 367 8.72 -3.39 -9.46
C PHE A 367 8.11 -2.98 -10.81
N ILE A 368 8.91 -2.96 -11.88
CA ILE A 368 8.45 -2.50 -13.19
C ILE A 368 7.38 -3.41 -13.80
N THR A 369 7.48 -4.73 -13.62
CA THR A 369 6.45 -5.67 -14.11
C THR A 369 5.11 -5.43 -13.41
N HIS A 370 5.10 -5.27 -12.09
CA HIS A 370 3.89 -4.91 -11.34
C HIS A 370 3.36 -3.52 -11.72
N TYR A 371 4.25 -2.54 -11.91
CA TYR A 371 3.88 -1.18 -12.29
C TYR A 371 3.26 -1.10 -13.70
N GLN A 372 3.75 -1.88 -14.67
CA GLN A 372 3.14 -1.92 -16.02
C GLN A 372 1.89 -2.80 -16.05
N GLY A 373 1.82 -3.81 -15.19
CA GLY A 373 0.77 -4.83 -15.22
C GLY A 373 1.02 -5.93 -16.24
N GLU A 374 2.26 -6.07 -16.73
CA GLU A 374 2.65 -7.06 -17.73
C GLU A 374 3.67 -8.03 -17.14
N ARG A 375 3.49 -9.32 -17.42
CA ARG A 375 4.43 -10.37 -16.98
C ARG A 375 5.68 -10.46 -17.87
N LYS A 376 5.61 -10.04 -19.13
CA LYS A 376 6.72 -10.12 -20.11
C LYS A 376 7.27 -8.73 -20.42
N LEU A 377 8.59 -8.63 -20.55
CA LEU A 377 9.29 -7.38 -20.91
C LEU A 377 9.29 -7.21 -22.44
N ASP A 378 8.27 -6.52 -22.96
CA ASP A 378 8.20 -6.15 -24.37
C ASP A 378 9.22 -5.03 -24.73
N ALA A 379 9.36 -4.74 -26.02
CA ALA A 379 10.28 -3.72 -26.51
C ALA A 379 9.96 -2.31 -25.97
N LYS A 380 8.68 -1.98 -25.77
CA LYS A 380 8.24 -0.69 -25.23
C LYS A 380 8.65 -0.56 -23.76
N THR A 381 8.48 -1.61 -22.97
CA THR A 381 8.87 -1.65 -21.55
C THR A 381 10.37 -1.55 -21.40
N LYS A 382 11.17 -2.26 -22.21
CA LYS A 382 12.64 -2.11 -22.23
C LYS A 382 13.04 -0.66 -22.52
N THR A 383 12.40 -0.02 -23.50
CA THR A 383 12.65 1.39 -23.83
C THR A 383 12.27 2.33 -22.69
N PHE A 384 11.16 2.06 -21.99
CA PHE A 384 10.75 2.82 -20.82
C PHE A 384 11.75 2.70 -19.66
N ILE A 385 12.23 1.49 -19.37
CA ILE A 385 13.28 1.25 -18.36
C ILE A 385 14.54 2.05 -18.69
N ARG A 386 15.01 2.03 -19.95
CA ARG A 386 16.19 2.83 -20.35
C ARG A 386 16.00 4.33 -20.11
N LYS A 387 14.78 4.86 -20.35
CA LYS A 387 14.47 6.27 -20.05
C LYS A 387 14.52 6.56 -18.54
N ILE A 388 14.06 5.64 -17.70
CA ILE A 388 14.15 5.75 -16.23
C ILE A 388 15.61 5.75 -15.77
N VAL A 389 16.41 4.79 -16.24
CA VAL A 389 17.85 4.70 -15.90
C VAL A 389 18.58 5.98 -16.32
N LYS A 390 18.44 6.40 -17.59
CA LYS A 390 19.06 7.64 -18.08
C LYS A 390 18.65 8.88 -17.27
N LYS A 391 17.40 8.92 -16.78
CA LYS A 391 16.94 10.03 -15.93
C LYS A 391 17.48 9.92 -14.50
N THR A 392 17.60 8.71 -13.96
CA THR A 392 18.27 8.41 -12.67
C THR A 392 19.69 8.96 -12.69
N ASP A 393 20.45 8.65 -13.73
CA ASP A 393 21.85 9.09 -13.85
C ASP A 393 21.95 10.61 -13.92
N LYS A 394 21.04 11.27 -14.64
CA LYS A 394 20.96 12.74 -14.66
C LYS A 394 20.68 13.33 -13.26
N ILE A 395 19.85 12.68 -12.45
CA ILE A 395 19.60 13.11 -11.06
C ILE A 395 20.89 12.96 -10.24
N ARG A 396 21.57 11.81 -10.36
CA ARG A 396 22.85 11.55 -9.68
C ARG A 396 23.93 12.57 -10.04
N SER A 397 24.13 12.85 -11.33
CA SER A 397 25.12 13.84 -11.78
C SER A 397 24.79 15.25 -11.29
N HIS A 398 23.50 15.61 -11.23
CA HIS A 398 23.09 16.91 -10.68
C HIS A 398 23.37 17.01 -9.17
N ASP A 399 23.04 15.96 -8.40
CA ASP A 399 23.31 15.92 -6.96
C ASP A 399 24.80 16.03 -6.65
N LEU A 400 25.65 15.30 -7.38
CA LEU A 400 27.12 15.39 -7.25
C LEU A 400 27.65 16.81 -7.53
N LYS A 401 27.11 17.49 -8.55
CA LYS A 401 27.47 18.88 -8.86
C LYS A 401 27.08 19.84 -7.74
N MET A 402 25.89 19.67 -7.14
CA MET A 402 25.46 20.50 -6.03
C MET A 402 26.34 20.27 -4.80
N ARG A 403 26.60 19.01 -4.41
CA ARG A 403 27.49 18.70 -3.28
C ARG A 403 28.91 19.24 -3.46
N LYS A 404 29.47 19.13 -4.68
CA LYS A 404 30.80 19.68 -4.97
C LYS A 404 30.82 21.21 -4.83
N ARG A 405 29.74 21.88 -5.26
CA ARG A 405 29.60 23.33 -5.10
C ARG A 405 29.47 23.71 -3.63
N ASP A 406 28.62 23.02 -2.86
CA ASP A 406 28.43 23.28 -1.43
C ASP A 406 29.74 23.04 -0.65
N PHE A 407 30.50 22.00 -1.00
CA PHE A 407 31.83 21.74 -0.45
C PHE A 407 32.84 22.84 -0.76
N LEU A 408 32.84 23.38 -1.99
CA LEU A 408 33.69 24.51 -2.36
C LEU A 408 33.26 25.81 -1.66
N GLU A 409 31.96 26.07 -1.50
CA GLU A 409 31.44 27.23 -0.75
C GLU A 409 31.83 27.15 0.74
N LEU A 410 31.75 25.97 1.36
CA LEU A 410 32.17 25.74 2.76
C LEU A 410 33.69 25.91 2.97
N ASN A 411 34.52 25.48 2.03
CA ASN A 411 35.97 25.66 2.14
C ASN A 411 36.39 27.12 1.94
N LEU A 412 35.72 27.86 1.06
CA LEU A 412 35.96 29.29 0.88
C LEU A 412 35.54 30.12 2.11
N GLU A 413 34.51 29.70 2.85
CA GLU A 413 34.13 30.33 4.13
C GLU A 413 35.15 30.01 5.24
N ASN A 414 35.72 28.80 5.27
CA ASN A 414 36.75 28.41 6.24
C ASN A 414 38.14 29.00 5.97
N ASP A 415 38.50 29.30 4.72
CA ASP A 415 39.75 29.99 4.36
C ASP A 415 39.67 31.52 4.56
N SER A 416 38.50 32.05 4.94
CA SER A 416 38.23 33.47 5.16
C SER A 416 38.04 33.87 6.64
N LEU A 417 38.23 32.91 7.55
CA LEU A 417 38.30 33.06 9.01
C LEU A 417 39.74 32.82 9.46
#